data_AF-A0A1B8YJ39-F1
#
_entry.id   AF-A0A1B8YJ39-F1
#
_cell.length_a   1.000
_cell.length_b   1.000
_cell.length_c   1.000
_cell.angle_alpha   90.00
_cell.angle_beta   90.00
_cell.angle_gamma   90.00
#
_symmetry.space_group_name_H-M   'P 1'
#
loop_
_entity.id
_entity.type
_entity.pdbx_description
1 polymer ?
#
loop_
_entity_poly.entity_id
_entity_poly.type
_entity_poly.pdbx_seq_one_letter_code
_entity_poly.pdbx_strand_id
1 'polypeptide(L)'
;MPQVKAVLTTSIDEEPPASFMLKPKLQRWQNVKWLRWVKSQPCVCCKRPADDPHHIIGHGQYGIGTKAHDLFTIPLCRECHNELHRDPKIWEQKHGSQIVLLFRFLDRSLGIGAIV
;
A
#
# COMPACT_ATOMS: atom_id res chain seq x y z
N MET A 1 -19.04 26.68 11.60
CA MET A 1 -18.03 25.61 11.47
C MET A 1 -18.07 25.11 10.03
N PRO A 2 -16.94 25.01 9.32
CA PRO A 2 -16.97 24.45 7.97
C PRO A 2 -17.45 23.01 8.05
N GLN A 3 -18.40 22.61 7.19
CA GLN A 3 -18.82 21.22 7.08
C GLN A 3 -17.60 20.37 6.73
N VAL A 4 -17.19 19.51 7.66
CA VAL A 4 -16.22 18.45 7.39
C VAL A 4 -16.93 17.47 6.48
N LYS A 5 -16.73 17.58 5.15
CA LYS A 5 -17.11 16.52 4.23
C LYS A 5 -16.36 15.26 4.68
N ALA A 6 -17.09 14.18 4.99
CA ALA A 6 -16.47 12.90 5.28
C ALA A 6 -15.60 12.52 4.08
N VAL A 7 -14.29 12.52 4.29
CA VAL A 7 -13.30 12.14 3.27
C VAL A 7 -13.26 10.62 3.10
N LEU A 8 -13.83 9.86 4.05
CA LEU A 8 -13.90 8.40 4.08
C LEU A 8 -15.31 7.94 4.42
N THR A 9 -15.93 7.23 3.48
CA THR A 9 -17.16 6.42 3.61
C THR A 9 -16.80 4.94 3.74
N THR A 10 -15.98 4.59 4.73
CA THR A 10 -15.72 3.18 5.05
C THR A 10 -16.71 2.71 6.11
N SER A 11 -17.55 1.72 5.79
CA SER A 11 -18.32 0.99 6.80
C SER A 11 -17.37 0.12 7.61
N ILE A 12 -17.23 0.42 8.91
CA ILE A 12 -16.44 -0.36 9.85
C ILE A 12 -17.41 -1.27 10.59
N ASP A 13 -17.19 -2.57 10.50
CA ASP A 13 -17.79 -3.53 11.43
C ASP A 13 -16.95 -3.50 12.71
N GLU A 14 -17.55 -3.08 13.82
CA GLU A 14 -16.86 -2.96 15.11
C GLU A 14 -16.61 -4.34 15.75
N GLU A 15 -17.37 -5.37 15.35
CA GLU A 15 -17.32 -6.71 15.93
C GLU A 15 -17.26 -7.81 14.84
N PRO A 16 -16.28 -7.76 13.91
CA PRO A 16 -16.23 -8.73 12.83
C PRO A 16 -16.01 -10.12 13.43
N PRO A 17 -16.83 -11.15 13.13
CA PRO A 17 -16.78 -12.45 13.82
C PRO A 17 -15.39 -13.12 13.88
N ALA A 18 -14.52 -12.83 12.90
CA ALA A 18 -13.15 -13.32 12.85
C ALA A 18 -12.24 -12.75 13.97
N SER A 19 -12.56 -11.58 14.55
CA SER A 19 -11.79 -10.98 15.64
C SER A 19 -11.85 -11.80 16.94
N PHE A 20 -12.89 -12.62 17.10
CA PHE A 20 -13.07 -13.50 18.26
C PHE A 20 -12.41 -14.88 18.09
N MET A 21 -11.76 -15.15 16.95
CA MET A 21 -11.09 -16.43 16.69
C MET A 21 -9.64 -16.43 17.18
N LEU A 22 -9.14 -17.56 17.72
CA LEU A 22 -7.74 -17.70 18.14
C LEU A 22 -6.73 -17.52 16.98
N LYS A 23 -7.09 -17.99 15.78
CA LYS A 23 -6.28 -17.91 14.56
C LYS A 23 -7.17 -17.58 13.35
N PRO A 24 -7.52 -16.30 13.12
CA PRO A 24 -8.35 -15.93 12.00
C PRO A 24 -7.62 -16.16 10.67
N LYS A 25 -8.35 -16.63 9.67
CA LYS A 25 -7.87 -16.60 8.28
C LYS A 25 -8.05 -15.19 7.75
N LEU A 26 -6.94 -14.48 7.54
CA LEU A 26 -6.97 -13.13 6.97
C LEU A 26 -7.51 -13.18 5.54
N GLN A 27 -8.51 -12.32 5.27
CA GLN A 27 -9.02 -12.12 3.93
C GLN A 27 -8.23 -11.00 3.24
N ARG A 28 -7.68 -11.29 2.06
CA ARG A 28 -6.96 -10.29 1.28
C ARG A 28 -7.93 -9.21 0.81
N TRP A 29 -7.65 -7.97 1.18
CA TRP A 29 -8.32 -6.81 0.62
C TRP A 29 -7.80 -6.53 -0.78
N GLN A 30 -8.69 -6.59 -1.76
CA GLN A 30 -8.38 -6.38 -3.18
C GLN A 30 -9.17 -5.19 -3.70
N ASN A 31 -8.49 -4.29 -4.41
CA ASN A 31 -9.11 -3.09 -4.96
C ASN A 31 -8.38 -2.62 -6.22
N VAL A 32 -8.96 -2.96 -7.38
CA VAL A 32 -8.41 -2.60 -8.69
C VAL A 32 -8.38 -1.08 -8.90
N LYS A 33 -9.34 -0.33 -8.34
CA LYS A 33 -9.34 1.14 -8.44
C LYS A 33 -8.18 1.75 -7.66
N TRP A 34 -7.90 1.23 -6.46
CA TRP A 34 -6.73 1.60 -5.67
C TRP A 34 -5.45 1.34 -6.46
N LEU A 35 -5.24 0.12 -6.96
CA LEU A 35 -4.04 -0.22 -7.73
C LEU A 35 -3.87 0.68 -8.98
N ARG A 36 -4.96 1.00 -9.68
CA ARG A 36 -4.93 1.93 -10.82
C ARG A 36 -4.53 3.34 -10.39
N TRP A 37 -5.03 3.80 -9.25
CA TRP A 37 -4.68 5.11 -8.71
C TRP A 37 -3.22 5.15 -8.24
N VAL A 38 -2.72 4.10 -7.57
CA VAL A 38 -1.31 3.97 -7.20
C VAL A 38 -0.44 4.08 -8.45
N LYS A 39 -0.77 3.35 -9.53
CA LYS A 39 -0.03 3.42 -10.80
C LYS A 39 0.03 4.84 -11.40
N SER A 40 -0.95 5.70 -11.14
CA SER A 40 -0.94 7.08 -11.66
C SER A 40 -0.12 8.06 -10.80
N GLN A 41 0.37 7.64 -9.64
CA GLN A 41 1.17 8.49 -8.77
C GLN A 41 2.64 8.52 -9.20
N PRO A 42 3.40 9.59 -8.88
CA PRO A 42 4.85 9.62 -9.07
C PRO A 42 5.55 8.53 -8.25
N CYS A 43 6.63 7.97 -8.80
CA CYS A 43 7.52 7.04 -8.10
C CYS A 43 7.96 7.62 -6.75
N VAL A 44 7.78 6.88 -5.66
CA VAL A 44 8.15 7.39 -4.32
C VAL A 44 9.64 7.72 -4.19
N CYS A 45 10.50 7.04 -4.96
CA CYS A 45 11.95 7.20 -4.94
C CYS A 45 12.45 8.36 -5.80
N CYS A 46 12.14 8.35 -7.10
CA CYS A 46 12.75 9.26 -8.08
C CYS A 46 11.75 10.25 -8.71
N LYS A 47 10.48 10.22 -8.31
CA LYS A 47 9.40 11.11 -8.77
C LYS A 47 9.05 11.05 -10.28
N ARG A 48 9.73 10.22 -11.08
CA ARG A 48 9.27 9.86 -12.43
C ARG A 48 7.90 9.16 -12.38
N PRO A 49 7.11 9.15 -13.47
CA PRO A 49 5.87 8.39 -13.52
C PRO A 49 6.06 6.94 -13.08
N ALA A 50 5.19 6.45 -12.21
CA ALA A 50 5.17 5.04 -11.87
C ALA A 50 4.72 4.20 -13.07
N ASP A 51 5.21 2.98 -13.15
CA ASP A 51 4.80 2.03 -14.19
C ASP A 51 3.86 0.98 -13.61
N ASP A 52 4.11 0.54 -12.37
CA ASP A 52 3.31 -0.46 -11.71
C ASP A 52 3.23 -0.24 -10.18
N PRO A 53 2.13 -0.68 -9.54
CA PRO A 53 2.04 -0.74 -8.08
C PRO A 53 2.96 -1.85 -7.56
N HIS A 54 3.88 -1.49 -6.68
CA HIS A 54 4.75 -2.43 -6.01
C HIS A 54 4.14 -2.86 -4.67
N HIS A 55 3.77 -4.14 -4.53
CA HIS A 55 3.38 -4.70 -3.23
C HIS A 55 4.60 -4.86 -2.33
N ILE A 56 4.52 -4.35 -1.10
CA ILE A 56 5.62 -4.44 -0.13
C ILE A 56 6.03 -5.90 0.07
N ILE A 57 7.34 -6.17 0.01
CA ILE A 57 7.91 -7.51 0.15
C ILE A 57 8.83 -7.63 1.37
N GLY A 58 8.99 -8.86 1.89
CA GLY A 58 9.97 -9.15 2.94
C GLY A 58 9.58 -8.77 4.38
N HIS A 59 8.34 -8.36 4.61
CA HIS A 59 7.86 -7.90 5.93
C HIS A 59 6.75 -8.78 6.55
N GLY A 60 6.46 -9.95 5.99
CA GLY A 60 5.54 -10.94 6.57
C GLY A 60 4.04 -10.72 6.29
N GLN A 61 3.66 -9.81 5.40
CA GLN A 61 2.25 -9.50 5.07
C GLN A 61 1.60 -10.52 4.12
N TYR A 62 2.34 -11.53 3.68
CA TYR A 62 1.82 -12.62 2.84
C TYR A 62 2.57 -13.92 3.11
N GLY A 63 1.85 -15.03 3.03
CA GLY A 63 2.40 -16.39 3.08
C GLY A 63 2.71 -16.95 1.70
N ILE A 64 3.17 -18.21 1.68
CA ILE A 64 3.49 -18.95 0.45
C ILE A 64 2.28 -18.95 -0.49
N GLY A 65 2.47 -18.50 -1.74
CA GLY A 65 1.42 -18.48 -2.77
C GLY A 65 0.34 -17.41 -2.60
N THR A 66 0.48 -16.50 -1.63
CA THR A 66 -0.48 -15.41 -1.39
C THR A 66 0.16 -14.05 -1.66
N LYS A 67 -0.66 -13.04 -1.94
CA LYS A 67 -0.22 -11.65 -2.11
C LYS A 67 -0.70 -10.81 -0.94
N ALA A 68 0.06 -9.76 -0.62
CA ALA A 68 -0.35 -8.75 0.36
C ALA A 68 -1.68 -8.08 -0.04
N HIS A 69 -2.31 -7.41 0.93
CA HIS A 69 -3.42 -6.50 0.66
C HIS A 69 -3.01 -5.49 -0.41
N ASP A 70 -3.95 -5.14 -1.30
CA ASP A 70 -3.66 -4.13 -2.33
C ASP A 70 -3.31 -2.77 -1.73
N LEU A 71 -3.80 -2.48 -0.53
CA LEU A 71 -3.46 -1.28 0.24
C LEU A 71 -1.95 -1.19 0.56
N PHE A 72 -1.25 -2.33 0.64
CA PHE A 72 0.19 -2.39 0.93
C PHE A 72 1.00 -2.28 -0.36
N THR A 73 0.71 -1.24 -1.15
CA THR A 73 1.41 -0.95 -2.40
C THR A 73 1.95 0.47 -2.42
N ILE A 74 3.11 0.65 -3.05
CA ILE A 74 3.73 1.95 -3.32
C ILE A 74 3.94 2.15 -4.83
N PRO A 75 3.86 3.38 -5.34
CA PRO A 75 4.14 3.65 -6.74
C PRO A 75 5.64 3.63 -7.01
N LEU A 76 6.09 2.79 -7.94
CA LEU A 76 7.48 2.76 -8.42
C LEU A 76 7.51 2.86 -9.94
N CYS A 77 8.51 3.57 -10.47
CA CYS A 77 8.88 3.46 -11.87
C CYS A 77 9.56 2.11 -12.11
N ARG A 78 9.51 1.60 -13.36
CA ARG A 78 10.08 0.30 -13.76
C ARG A 78 11.50 0.06 -13.24
N GLU A 79 12.36 1.08 -13.33
CA GLU A 79 13.76 0.99 -12.92
C GLU A 79 13.91 0.77 -11.41
N CYS A 80 13.31 1.65 -10.59
CA CYS A 80 13.32 1.51 -9.13
C CYS A 80 12.64 0.21 -8.69
N HIS A 81 11.60 -0.24 -9.40
CA HIS A 81 10.91 -1.48 -9.09
C HIS A 81 11.80 -2.71 -9.33
N ASN A 82 12.48 -2.76 -10.47
CA ASN A 82 13.42 -3.82 -10.80
C ASN A 82 14.64 -3.82 -9.86
N GLU A 83 15.13 -2.63 -9.47
CA GLU A 83 16.21 -2.49 -8.48
C GLU A 83 15.81 -3.08 -7.13
N LEU A 84 14.58 -2.81 -6.66
CA LEU A 84 14.05 -3.37 -5.42
C LEU A 84 13.96 -4.89 -5.48
N HIS A 85 13.41 -5.44 -6.56
CA HIS A 85 13.30 -6.89 -6.73
C HIS A 85 14.64 -7.60 -6.86
N ARG A 86 15.69 -6.91 -7.31
CA ARG A 86 17.05 -7.47 -7.40
C ARG A 86 17.69 -7.59 -6.02
N ASP A 87 17.65 -6.53 -5.22
CA ASP A 87 18.19 -6.52 -3.87
C ASP A 87 17.42 -5.52 -2.99
N PRO A 88 16.42 -6.00 -2.22
CA PRO A 88 15.62 -5.13 -1.36
C PRO A 88 16.47 -4.42 -0.31
N LYS A 89 17.53 -5.05 0.19
CA LYS A 89 18.35 -4.51 1.27
C LYS A 89 19.16 -3.31 0.79
N ILE A 90 19.84 -3.44 -0.35
CA ILE A 90 20.58 -2.33 -0.96
C ILE A 90 19.63 -1.22 -1.37
N TRP A 91 18.48 -1.58 -1.93
CA TRP A 91 17.47 -0.61 -2.32
C TRP A 91 16.96 0.22 -1.14
N GLU A 92 16.64 -0.42 -0.01
CA GLU A 92 16.16 0.27 1.20
C GLU A 92 17.23 1.15 1.83
N GLN A 93 18.52 0.78 1.75
CA GLN A 93 19.62 1.65 2.18
C GLN A 93 19.69 2.94 1.36
N LYS A 94 19.41 2.85 0.05
CA LYS A 94 19.47 3.99 -0.88
C LYS A 94 18.21 4.88 -0.83
N HIS A 95 17.03 4.27 -0.69
CA HIS A 95 15.75 4.96 -0.85
C HIS A 95 14.94 5.11 0.44
N GLY A 96 15.36 4.46 1.52
CA GLY A 96 14.61 4.31 2.76
C GLY A 96 13.76 3.03 2.76
N SER A 97 13.31 2.65 3.96
CA SER A 97 12.51 1.44 4.17
C SER A 97 11.20 1.46 3.36
N GLN A 98 10.86 0.31 2.77
CA GLN A 98 9.55 0.09 2.14
C GLN A 98 8.39 0.45 3.07
N ILE A 99 8.48 0.13 4.37
CA ILE A 99 7.43 0.39 5.35
C ILE A 99 7.25 1.89 5.60
N VAL A 100 8.36 2.63 5.72
CA VAL A 100 8.31 4.09 5.92
C VAL A 100 7.76 4.77 4.67
N LEU A 101 8.14 4.31 3.47
CA LEU A 101 7.61 4.81 2.21
C LEU A 101 6.11 4.51 2.06
N LEU A 102 5.68 3.31 2.43
CA LEU A 102 4.26 2.92 2.47
C LEU A 102 3.48 3.82 3.43
N PHE A 103 3.96 4.01 4.66
CA PHE A 103 3.29 4.85 5.66
C PHE A 103 3.08 6.28 5.16
N ARG A 104 4.14 6.90 4.62
CA ARG A 104 4.07 8.25 4.03
C ARG A 104 3.12 8.32 2.83
N PHE A 105 3.11 7.27 2.01
CA PHE A 105 2.24 7.20 0.85
C PHE A 105 0.78 7.07 1.26
N LEU A 106 0.46 6.23 2.26
CA LEU A 106 -0.88 6.08 2.81
C LEU A 106 -1.36 7.37 3.48
N ASP A 107 -0.52 8.01 4.29
CA ASP A 107 -0.82 9.29 4.94
C ASP A 107 -1.24 10.35 3.90
N ARG A 108 -0.42 10.54 2.84
CA ARG A 108 -0.79 11.42 1.73
C ARG A 108 -2.10 11.00 1.07
N SER A 109 -2.27 9.71 0.80
CA SER A 109 -3.45 9.18 0.10
C SER A 109 -4.74 9.46 0.86
N LEU A 110 -4.71 9.32 2.18
CA LEU A 110 -5.81 9.69 3.07
C LEU A 110 -6.01 11.21 3.08
N GLY A 111 -4.94 11.99 3.26
CA GLY A 111 -5.00 13.45 3.35
C GLY A 111 -5.55 14.14 2.10
N ILE A 112 -5.42 13.53 0.92
CA ILE A 112 -5.98 14.05 -0.34
C ILE A 112 -7.30 13.39 -0.76
N GLY A 113 -7.85 12.48 0.05
CA GLY A 113 -9.11 11.78 -0.26
C GLY A 113 -9.03 10.80 -1.43
N ALA A 114 -7.88 10.16 -1.63
CA ALA A 114 -7.75 9.09 -2.63
C ALA A 114 -8.44 7.79 -2.19
N ILE A 115 -8.63 7.63 -0.88
CA ILE A 115 -9.42 6.57 -0.27
C ILE A 115 -10.68 7.25 0.24
N VAL A 116 -11.83 6.84 -0.29
CA VAL A 116 -13.17 7.29 0.08
C VAL A 116 -14.02 6.09 0.45
#